data_AF-A0A021VP69-F1
#
_entry.id   AF-A0A021VP69-F1
#
_cell.length_a   1.000
_cell.length_b   1.000
_cell.length_c   1.000
_cell.angle_alpha   90.00
_cell.angle_beta   90.00
_cell.angle_gamma   90.00
#
_symmetry.space_group_name_H-M   'P 1'
#
loop_
_entity.id
_entity.type
_entity.pdbx_description
1 polymer ?
#
loop_
_entity_poly.entity_id
_entity_poly.type
_entity_poly.pdbx_seq_one_letter_code
_entity_poly.pdbx_strand_id
1 'polypeptide(L)'
;MEDSMSAHRSTRKHRSNQQSRLSALLERRDQLGADWAERVSHGLQGVGELTEELMVTEWALTEGWPHLSEAWLIQWVQADARKLHDPDSNDRTDCRYCTQARQQASA
;
A
#
# COMPACT_ATOMS: atom_id res chain seq x y z
N MET A 1 -4.88 11.14 46.63
CA MET A 1 -3.79 10.88 45.66
C MET A 1 -4.31 9.91 44.60
N GLU A 2 -5.23 10.34 43.72
CA GLU A 2 -5.84 9.45 42.71
C GLU A 2 -5.79 9.99 41.26
N ASP A 3 -5.25 11.19 41.04
CA ASP A 3 -5.24 11.80 39.70
C ASP A 3 -4.18 11.24 38.72
N SER A 4 -3.18 10.49 39.21
CA SER A 4 -2.06 10.05 38.36
C SER A 4 -2.32 8.79 37.53
N MET A 5 -3.38 8.00 37.80
CA MET A 5 -3.63 6.75 37.04
C MET A 5 -4.50 6.95 35.79
N SER A 6 -5.31 8.02 35.72
CA SER A 6 -6.17 8.30 34.56
C SER A 6 -5.40 8.83 33.35
N ALA A 7 -4.38 9.67 33.57
CA ALA A 7 -3.57 10.26 32.50
C ALA A 7 -2.70 9.22 31.76
N HIS A 8 -2.23 8.18 32.45
CA HIS A 8 -1.45 7.11 31.82
C HIS A 8 -2.29 6.17 30.94
N ARG A 9 -3.59 6.02 31.24
CA ARG A 9 -4.48 5.18 30.43
C ARG A 9 -4.91 5.85 29.13
N SER A 10 -5.13 7.17 29.13
CA SER A 10 -5.51 7.92 27.93
C SER A 10 -4.35 7.99 26.93
N THR A 11 -3.14 8.34 27.40
CA THR A 11 -1.93 8.43 26.56
C THR A 11 -1.57 7.11 25.88
N ARG A 12 -1.72 5.97 26.58
CA ARG A 12 -1.50 4.64 26.01
C ARG A 12 -2.51 4.27 24.92
N LYS A 13 -3.78 4.65 25.10
CA LYS A 13 -4.84 4.46 24.08
C LYS A 13 -4.60 5.31 22.84
N HIS A 14 -4.24 6.59 23.01
CA HIS A 14 -3.92 7.46 21.88
C HIS A 14 -2.76 6.94 21.04
N ARG A 15 -1.69 6.46 21.69
CA ARG A 15 -0.54 5.85 21.01
C ARG A 15 -0.90 4.55 20.28
N SER A 16 -1.72 3.70 20.90
CA SER A 16 -2.22 2.46 20.27
C SER A 16 -3.04 2.77 19.01
N ASN A 17 -3.94 3.75 19.08
CA ASN A 17 -4.79 4.13 17.95
C ASN A 17 -3.96 4.74 16.81
N GLN A 18 -2.96 5.56 17.12
CA GLN A 18 -2.04 6.09 16.11
C GLN A 18 -1.24 4.96 15.44
N GLN A 19 -0.73 4.00 16.20
CA GLN A 19 0.00 2.86 15.63
C GLN A 19 -0.89 2.02 14.72
N SER A 20 -2.12 1.71 15.14
CA SER A 20 -3.08 0.97 14.32
C SER A 20 -3.43 1.72 13.03
N ARG A 21 -3.59 3.06 13.10
CA ARG A 21 -3.84 3.88 11.93
C ARG A 21 -2.65 3.87 10.96
N LEU A 22 -1.43 3.99 11.47
CA LEU A 22 -0.22 3.91 10.64
C LEU A 22 -0.12 2.56 9.93
N SER A 23 -0.28 1.47 10.68
CA SER A 23 -0.25 0.12 10.11
C SER A 23 -1.30 -0.05 9.01
N ALA A 24 -2.55 0.39 9.24
CA ALA A 24 -3.61 0.32 8.25
C ALA A 24 -3.30 1.13 6.98
N LEU A 25 -2.69 2.32 7.11
CA LEU A 25 -2.29 3.13 5.95
C LEU A 25 -1.16 2.47 5.16
N LEU A 26 -0.16 1.89 5.84
CA LEU A 26 0.94 1.18 5.18
C LEU A 26 0.44 -0.08 4.46
N GLU A 27 -0.43 -0.86 5.09
CA GLU A 27 -1.08 -2.03 4.48
C GLU A 27 -1.90 -1.62 3.26
N ARG A 28 -2.70 -0.55 3.37
CA ARG A 28 -3.49 -0.03 2.24
C ARG A 28 -2.59 0.40 1.08
N ARG A 29 -1.52 1.13 1.38
CA ARG A 29 -0.55 1.59 0.37
C ARG A 29 0.10 0.43 -0.36
N ASP A 30 0.50 -0.60 0.37
CA ASP A 30 1.15 -1.76 -0.25
C ASP A 30 0.20 -2.53 -1.19
N GLN A 31 -1.04 -2.73 -0.74
CA GLN A 31 -2.10 -3.34 -1.55
C GLN A 31 -2.39 -2.53 -2.81
N LEU A 32 -2.55 -1.20 -2.68
CA LEU A 32 -2.76 -0.31 -3.82
C LEU A 32 -1.58 -0.38 -4.81
N GLY A 33 -0.35 -0.41 -4.33
CA GLY A 33 0.83 -0.54 -5.19
C GLY A 33 0.89 -1.89 -5.91
N ALA A 34 0.42 -2.98 -5.28
CA ALA A 34 0.32 -4.29 -5.94
C ALA A 34 -0.77 -4.31 -7.02
N ASP A 35 -1.97 -3.79 -6.72
CA ASP A 35 -3.08 -3.72 -7.67
C ASP A 35 -2.74 -2.79 -8.85
N TRP A 36 -2.07 -1.67 -8.57
CA TRP A 36 -1.61 -0.72 -9.58
C TRP A 36 -0.59 -1.40 -10.49
N ALA A 37 0.41 -2.08 -9.93
CA ALA A 37 1.43 -2.77 -10.70
C ALA A 37 0.84 -3.90 -11.56
N GLU A 38 -0.10 -4.68 -11.03
CA GLU A 38 -0.82 -5.70 -11.81
C GLU A 38 -1.54 -5.07 -13.01
N ARG A 39 -2.30 -3.99 -12.80
CA ARG A 39 -3.07 -3.36 -13.88
C ARG A 39 -2.20 -2.68 -14.92
N VAL A 40 -1.15 -1.96 -14.49
CA VAL A 40 -0.20 -1.30 -15.40
C VAL A 40 0.52 -2.33 -16.25
N SER A 41 1.02 -3.41 -15.65
CA SER A 41 1.74 -4.48 -16.36
C SER A 41 0.89 -5.14 -17.45
N HIS A 42 -0.43 -5.14 -17.31
CA HIS A 42 -1.37 -5.81 -18.22
C HIS A 42 -2.21 -4.85 -19.07
N GLY A 43 -1.94 -3.53 -19.01
CA GLY A 43 -2.73 -2.53 -19.74
C GLY A 43 -4.22 -2.53 -19.36
N LEU A 44 -4.56 -2.89 -18.12
CA LEU A 44 -5.94 -2.93 -17.65
C LEU A 44 -6.46 -1.51 -17.34
N GLN A 45 -7.77 -1.33 -17.40
CA GLN A 45 -8.43 -0.09 -16.96
C GLN A 45 -8.27 0.10 -15.44
N GLY A 46 -8.56 1.29 -14.91
CA GLY A 46 -8.53 1.54 -13.46
C GLY A 46 -7.19 2.04 -12.91
N VAL A 47 -6.18 2.26 -13.76
CA VAL A 47 -4.85 2.71 -13.35
C VAL A 47 -4.88 4.14 -12.81
N GLY A 48 -5.69 5.01 -13.40
CA GLY A 48 -5.83 6.40 -12.97
C GLY A 48 -6.37 6.49 -11.54
N GLU A 49 -7.46 5.78 -11.27
CA GLU A 49 -8.13 5.71 -9.98
C GLU A 49 -7.19 5.16 -8.89
N LEU A 50 -6.45 4.09 -9.18
CA LEU A 50 -5.44 3.56 -8.24
C LEU A 50 -4.29 4.53 -8.01
N THR A 51 -3.89 5.30 -9.02
CA THR A 51 -2.86 6.32 -8.89
C THR A 51 -3.33 7.45 -7.97
N GLU A 52 -4.57 7.91 -8.13
CA GLU A 52 -5.18 8.91 -7.24
C GLU A 52 -5.29 8.38 -5.80
N GLU A 53 -5.73 7.13 -5.60
CA GLU A 53 -5.81 6.52 -4.27
C GLU A 53 -4.43 6.37 -3.61
N LEU A 54 -3.39 6.03 -4.39
CA LEU A 54 -2.01 6.01 -3.92
C LEU A 54 -1.58 7.41 -3.46
N MET A 55 -1.81 8.44 -4.26
CA MET A 55 -1.46 9.82 -3.91
C MET A 55 -2.16 10.28 -2.62
N VAL A 56 -3.45 10.01 -2.47
CA VAL A 56 -4.20 10.36 -1.24
C VAL A 56 -3.67 9.60 -0.02
N THR A 57 -3.33 8.32 -0.18
CA THR A 57 -2.77 7.50 0.91
C THR A 57 -1.38 7.99 1.32
N GLU A 58 -0.53 8.33 0.36
CA GLU A 58 0.79 8.89 0.60
C GLU A 58 0.71 10.26 1.28
N TRP A 59 -0.22 11.12 0.84
CA TRP A 59 -0.50 12.39 1.51
C TRP A 59 -0.89 12.18 2.97
N ALA A 60 -1.83 11.27 3.27
CA ALA A 60 -2.24 10.97 4.64
C ALA A 60 -1.10 10.41 5.52
N LEU A 61 -0.18 9.64 4.93
CA LEU A 61 1.02 9.17 5.62
C LEU A 61 1.98 10.31 5.93
N THR A 62 2.22 11.22 4.98
CA THR A 62 3.13 12.37 5.17
C THR A 62 2.58 13.40 6.16
N GLU A 63 1.28 13.70 6.15
CA GLU A 63 0.66 14.62 7.13
C GLU A 63 0.66 14.04 8.55
N GLY A 64 0.31 12.76 8.70
CA GLY A 64 0.21 12.12 10.02
C GLY A 64 1.57 11.78 10.64
N TRP A 65 2.59 11.56 9.80
CA TRP A 65 3.93 11.15 10.21
C TRP A 65 4.99 11.89 9.39
N PRO A 66 5.15 13.21 9.58
CA PRO A 66 6.04 14.05 8.77
C PRO A 66 7.54 13.70 8.88
N HIS A 67 7.90 12.85 9.84
CA HIS A 67 9.24 12.26 9.95
C HIS A 67 9.48 11.12 8.94
N LEU A 68 8.43 10.60 8.31
CA LEU A 68 8.53 9.81 7.08
C LEU A 68 8.98 10.80 5.99
N SER A 69 10.29 10.92 5.83
CA SER A 69 10.93 11.83 4.89
C SER A 69 10.62 11.51 3.42
N GLU A 70 10.92 12.45 2.53
CA GLU A 70 10.88 12.28 1.06
C GLU A 70 11.58 10.99 0.56
N ALA A 71 12.60 10.52 1.28
CA ALA A 71 13.27 9.25 0.99
C ALA A 71 12.32 8.05 0.99
N TRP A 72 11.25 8.08 1.78
CA TRP A 72 10.23 7.03 1.80
C TRP A 72 9.40 6.99 0.52
N LEU A 73 9.01 8.15 -0.02
CA LEU A 73 8.30 8.22 -1.30
C LEU A 73 9.14 7.59 -2.43
N ILE A 74 10.44 7.87 -2.46
CA ILE A 74 11.37 7.26 -3.42
C ILE A 74 11.43 5.74 -3.24
N GLN A 75 11.58 5.26 -2.00
CA GLN A 75 11.63 3.82 -1.71
C GLN A 75 10.33 3.09 -2.07
N TRP A 76 9.20 3.78 -1.90
CA TRP A 76 7.87 3.31 -2.25
C TRP A 76 7.67 3.18 -3.75
N VAL A 77 8.03 4.21 -4.52
CA VAL A 77 8.05 4.14 -5.99
C VAL A 77 8.97 3.02 -6.47
N GLN A 78 10.15 2.86 -5.87
CA GLN A 78 11.06 1.76 -6.17
C GLN A 78 10.49 0.39 -5.78
N ALA A 79 9.72 0.30 -4.70
CA ALA A 79 9.05 -0.93 -4.29
C ALA A 79 7.96 -1.31 -5.31
N ASP A 80 7.19 -0.35 -5.81
CA ASP A 80 6.14 -0.61 -6.79
C ASP A 80 6.70 -0.91 -8.18
N ALA A 81 7.78 -0.24 -8.58
CA ALA A 81 8.49 -0.57 -9.81
C ALA A 81 8.99 -2.02 -9.82
N ARG A 82 9.37 -2.57 -8.65
CA ARG A 82 9.75 -3.99 -8.50
C ARG A 82 8.56 -4.96 -8.57
N LYS A 83 7.33 -4.47 -8.42
CA LYS A 83 6.10 -5.29 -8.58
C LYS A 83 5.67 -5.36 -10.05
N LEU A 84 6.08 -4.40 -10.88
CA LEU A 84 5.87 -4.43 -12.32
C LEU A 84 6.56 -5.65 -12.91
N HIS A 85 5.90 -6.29 -13.87
CA HIS A 85 6.48 -7.38 -14.62
C HIS A 85 6.03 -7.31 -16.07
N ASP A 86 6.80 -7.97 -16.93
CA ASP A 86 6.53 -8.02 -18.36
C ASP A 86 5.53 -9.15 -18.65
N PRO A 87 4.34 -8.84 -19.20
CA PRO A 87 3.33 -9.84 -19.52
C PRO A 87 3.81 -10.83 -20.60
N ASP A 88 4.81 -10.47 -21.41
CA ASP A 88 5.33 -11.30 -22.50
C ASP A 88 6.52 -12.17 -22.07
N SER A 89 7.28 -11.76 -21.04
CA SER A 89 8.54 -12.41 -20.68
C SER A 89 8.63 -12.97 -19.26
N ASN A 90 7.69 -12.69 -18.36
CA ASN A 90 7.77 -13.20 -16.99
C ASN A 90 6.40 -13.53 -16.39
N ASP A 91 6.15 -14.83 -16.28
CA ASP A 91 4.97 -15.38 -15.63
C ASP A 91 5.14 -15.26 -14.10
N ARG A 92 4.55 -14.23 -13.47
CA ARG A 92 4.47 -14.16 -12.01
C ARG A 92 3.45 -15.18 -11.53
N THR A 93 3.91 -16.22 -10.84
CA THR A 93 3.06 -17.30 -10.29
C THR A 93 1.95 -16.77 -9.37
N ASP A 94 2.13 -15.60 -8.77
CA ASP A 94 1.20 -14.97 -7.84
C ASP A 94 0.33 -13.86 -8.47
N CYS A 95 0.50 -13.52 -9.75
CA CYS A 95 -0.38 -12.56 -10.41
C CYS A 95 -1.74 -13.18 -10.70
N ARG A 96 -2.82 -12.51 -10.27
CA ARG A 96 -4.19 -13.01 -10.44
C ARG A 96 -4.55 -13.11 -11.92
N TYR A 97 -4.18 -12.10 -12.71
CA TYR A 97 -4.49 -12.07 -14.15
C TYR A 97 -3.74 -13.19 -14.91
N CYS A 98 -2.43 -13.32 -14.72
CA CYS A 98 -1.65 -14.41 -15.36
C CYS A 98 -2.18 -15.79 -14.97
N THR A 99 -2.56 -15.97 -13.70
CA THR A 99 -3.14 -17.23 -13.22
C THR A 99 -4.49 -17.53 -13.87
N GLN A 100 -5.38 -16.54 -13.96
CA GLN A 100 -6.68 -16.69 -14.61
C GLN A 100 -6.55 -16.97 -16.10
N ALA A 101 -5.67 -16.26 -16.81
CA ALA A 101 -5.43 -16.45 -18.24
C ALA A 101 -4.93 -17.89 -18.53
N ARG A 102 -4.02 -18.41 -17.70
CA ARG A 102 -3.52 -19.79 -17.80
C ARG A 102 -4.63 -20.83 -17.59
N GLN A 103 -5.51 -20.61 -16.62
CA GLN A 103 -6.64 -21.51 -16.36
C GLN A 103 -7.61 -21.55 -17.54
N GLN A 104 -7.89 -20.40 -18.16
CA GLN A 104 -8.75 -20.31 -19.34
C GLN A 104 -8.11 -20.93 -20.59
N ALA A 105 -6.80 -20.80 -20.77
CA ALA A 105 -6.08 -21.43 -21.88
C ALA A 105 -5.96 -22.96 -21.74
N SER A 106 -6.09 -23.49 -20.52
CA SER A 106 -6.00 -24.92 -20.21
C SER A 106 -7.36 -25.62 -20.14
N ALA A 107 -8.47 -24.90 -20.34
CA ALA A 107 -9.85 -25.38 -20.29
C ALA A 107 -10.39 -25.67 -21.69
#